data_AF-A0A7X5ISM6-F1
#
_entry.id   AF-A0A7X5ISM6-F1
#
_cell.length_a   1.000
_cell.length_b   1.000
_cell.length_c   1.000
_cell.angle_alpha   90.00
_cell.angle_beta   90.00
_cell.angle_gamma   90.00
#
_symmetry.space_group_name_H-M   'P 1'
#
loop_
_entity.id
_entity.type
_entity.pdbx_description
1 polymer ?
#
loop_
_entity_poly.entity_id
_entity_poly.type
_entity_poly.pdbx_seq_one_letter_code
_entity_poly.pdbx_strand_id
1 'polypeptide(L)'
;MEQRDSNLSAKTIKEYHRFIRVVLGQAEREMPVPYNAAAKATPPKSKSPEPNFFQPHEIAEILEALESEPLKWRTITHLLLVTGCRRGEIMGLKWSKIDLGEQRVTIDSNLLCSKERGVYEGPTKTENVRFLQIPEETVALLEQYRAEQEAMKLANGDRWNDLDFVFTQDDGRPMNPSRITAWLTGFSKRHGLRHINPHAFRHSVASILIANGTDVVTVSKQLGHTKPGTTDNFYAHLIEEEKSKASEYIADVMLRQGKKETAR
;
A
#
# COMPACT_ATOMS: atom_id res chain seq x y z
N MET A 1 21.16 35.59 -10.59
CA MET A 1 19.96 34.78 -10.28
C MET A 1 20.04 33.53 -11.15
N GLU A 2 20.53 32.42 -10.61
CA GLU A 2 20.51 31.12 -11.30
C GLU A 2 19.05 30.68 -11.50
N GLN A 3 18.62 30.58 -12.75
CA GLN A 3 17.41 29.85 -13.11
C GLN A 3 17.67 28.38 -12.79
N ARG A 4 17.04 27.88 -11.72
CA ARG A 4 16.90 26.44 -11.51
C ARG A 4 15.98 25.90 -12.60
N ASP A 5 16.56 25.39 -13.67
CA ASP A 5 15.87 24.52 -14.63
C ASP A 5 15.51 23.19 -13.92
N SER A 6 14.48 23.22 -13.09
CA SER A 6 13.88 22.00 -12.55
C SER A 6 12.97 21.40 -13.60
N ASN A 7 13.56 20.64 -14.53
CA ASN A 7 12.78 19.87 -15.50
C ASN A 7 11.80 18.94 -14.76
N LEU A 8 10.50 19.15 -14.97
CA LEU A 8 9.44 18.34 -14.37
C LEU A 8 9.57 16.88 -14.83
N SER A 9 9.23 15.93 -13.94
CA SER A 9 9.22 14.52 -14.32
C SER A 9 8.20 14.26 -15.44
N ALA A 10 8.46 13.28 -16.32
CA ALA A 10 7.52 12.91 -17.39
C ALA A 10 6.12 12.55 -16.84
N LYS A 11 6.04 11.99 -15.63
CA LYS A 11 4.78 11.72 -14.94
C LYS A 11 4.05 13.02 -14.58
N THR A 12 4.75 13.98 -13.99
CA THR A 12 4.20 15.29 -13.64
C THR A 12 3.73 16.04 -14.89
N ILE A 13 4.50 16.00 -15.98
CA ILE A 13 4.11 16.59 -17.27
C ILE A 13 2.81 15.94 -17.79
N LYS A 14 2.69 14.60 -17.71
CA LYS A 14 1.47 13.89 -18.10
C LYS A 14 0.26 14.26 -17.24
N GLU A 15 0.45 14.47 -15.93
CA GLU A 15 -0.61 14.89 -15.02
C GLU A 15 -1.13 16.30 -15.37
N TYR A 16 -0.22 17.25 -15.58
CA TYR A 16 -0.58 18.60 -16.04
C TYR A 16 -1.24 18.57 -17.42
N HIS A 17 -0.68 17.81 -18.37
CA HIS A 17 -1.28 17.64 -19.69
C HIS A 17 -2.71 17.09 -19.60
N ARG A 18 -2.96 16.09 -18.75
CA ARG A 18 -4.29 15.53 -18.55
C ARG A 18 -5.26 16.57 -18.00
N PHE A 19 -4.83 17.35 -17.01
CA PHE A 19 -5.64 18.44 -16.45
C PHE A 19 -5.99 19.50 -17.51
N ILE A 20 -4.98 20.02 -18.21
CA ILE A 20 -5.17 21.04 -19.25
C ILE A 20 -6.08 20.53 -20.37
N ARG A 21 -5.90 19.27 -20.80
CA ARG A 21 -6.75 18.64 -21.82
C ARG A 21 -8.21 18.56 -21.40
N VAL A 22 -8.50 18.31 -20.12
CA VAL A 22 -9.88 18.29 -19.59
C VAL A 22 -10.46 19.70 -19.56
N VAL A 23 -9.72 20.68 -19.05
CA VAL A 23 -10.16 22.09 -18.98
C VAL A 23 -10.46 22.64 -20.37
N LEU A 24 -9.52 22.50 -21.32
CA LEU A 24 -9.72 22.95 -22.69
C LEU A 24 -10.81 22.16 -23.42
N GLY A 25 -11.00 20.88 -23.07
CA GLY A 25 -12.09 20.08 -23.62
C GLY A 25 -13.47 20.49 -23.10
N GLN A 26 -13.56 21.14 -21.93
CA GLN A 26 -14.80 21.76 -21.46
C GLN A 26 -15.01 23.11 -22.16
N ALA A 27 -13.94 23.93 -22.24
CA ALA A 27 -13.96 25.22 -22.92
C ALA A 27 -14.25 25.11 -24.43
N GLU A 28 -13.86 24.01 -25.09
CA GLU A 28 -14.23 23.76 -26.48
C GLU A 28 -15.73 23.46 -26.61
N ARG A 29 -16.30 22.67 -25.68
CA ARG A 29 -17.73 22.31 -25.67
C ARG A 29 -18.65 23.50 -25.37
N GLU A 30 -18.23 24.41 -24.51
CA GLU A 30 -18.97 25.64 -24.19
C GLU A 30 -18.72 26.76 -25.21
N MET A 31 -17.80 26.54 -26.17
CA MET A 31 -17.37 27.48 -27.19
C MET A 31 -16.56 28.74 -26.77
N PRO A 32 -16.02 28.94 -25.55
CA PRO A 32 -15.04 30.01 -25.31
C PRO A 32 -13.69 29.83 -26.00
N VAL A 33 -13.35 28.61 -26.45
CA VAL A 33 -12.18 28.37 -27.32
C VAL A 33 -12.60 27.60 -28.58
N PRO A 34 -11.95 27.86 -29.74
CA PRO A 34 -12.32 27.23 -30.99
C PRO A 34 -11.93 25.76 -31.08
N TYR A 35 -10.90 25.33 -30.32
CA TYR A 35 -10.51 23.92 -30.24
C TYR A 35 -9.63 23.62 -29.01
N ASN A 36 -9.55 22.35 -28.63
CA ASN A 36 -8.67 21.88 -27.55
C ASN A 36 -7.22 21.65 -28.04
N ALA A 37 -6.35 22.64 -27.85
CA ALA A 37 -4.93 22.54 -28.24
C ALA A 37 -4.19 21.37 -27.54
N ALA A 38 -4.52 21.08 -26.27
CA ALA A 38 -3.89 19.98 -25.54
C ALA A 38 -4.34 18.59 -26.01
N ALA A 39 -5.41 18.48 -26.81
CA ALA A 39 -5.74 17.22 -27.47
C ALA A 39 -4.77 16.88 -28.61
N LYS A 40 -4.12 17.88 -29.21
CA LYS A 40 -3.14 17.74 -30.29
C LYS A 40 -1.70 17.65 -29.79
N ALA A 41 -1.46 18.01 -28.53
CA ALA A 41 -0.14 17.91 -27.93
C ALA A 41 0.26 16.44 -27.68
N THR A 42 1.55 16.13 -27.86
CA THR A 42 2.10 14.81 -27.58
C THR A 42 2.88 14.86 -26.26
N PRO A 43 2.32 14.38 -25.14
CA PRO A 43 3.06 14.36 -23.88
C PRO A 43 4.23 13.38 -23.95
N PRO A 44 5.29 13.59 -23.16
CA PRO A 44 6.45 12.72 -23.16
C PRO A 44 6.06 11.28 -22.83
N LYS A 45 6.74 10.30 -23.43
CA LYS A 45 6.62 8.90 -23.00
C LYS A 45 7.14 8.80 -21.56
N SER A 46 6.33 8.28 -20.65
CA SER A 46 6.80 7.91 -19.32
C SER A 46 7.16 6.44 -19.36
N LYS A 47 8.39 6.09 -18.95
CA LYS A 47 8.68 4.69 -18.61
C LYS A 47 7.83 4.33 -17.39
N SER A 48 7.19 3.16 -17.42
CA SER A 48 6.60 2.61 -16.19
C SER A 48 7.76 2.32 -15.24
N PRO A 49 7.76 2.87 -14.01
CA PRO A 49 8.78 2.51 -13.03
C PRO A 49 8.71 1.00 -12.76
N GLU A 50 9.86 0.40 -12.46
CA GLU A 50 9.89 -1.00 -12.03
C GLU A 50 8.98 -1.22 -10.82
N PRO A 51 8.27 -2.36 -10.74
CA PRO A 51 7.39 -2.65 -9.63
C PRO A 51 8.18 -2.64 -8.31
N ASN A 52 7.79 -1.79 -7.37
CA ASN A 52 8.44 -1.69 -6.09
C ASN A 52 7.77 -2.64 -5.09
N PHE A 53 8.23 -3.90 -5.04
CA PHE A 53 7.85 -4.91 -4.06
C PHE A 53 9.10 -5.55 -3.44
N PHE A 54 8.90 -6.27 -2.34
CA PHE A 54 9.93 -6.99 -1.62
C PHE A 54 9.88 -8.49 -1.93
N GLN A 55 11.05 -9.07 -2.11
CA GLN A 55 11.26 -10.51 -2.19
C GLN A 55 11.11 -11.15 -0.80
N PRO A 56 10.87 -12.47 -0.71
CA PRO A 56 10.73 -13.16 0.58
C PRO A 56 11.92 -12.96 1.53
N HIS A 57 13.15 -12.96 1.01
CA HIS A 57 14.35 -12.71 1.82
C HIS A 57 14.41 -11.27 2.34
N GLU A 58 14.06 -10.27 1.51
CA GLU A 58 13.98 -8.87 1.94
C GLU A 58 12.91 -8.69 3.03
N ILE A 59 11.79 -9.42 2.95
CA ILE A 59 10.76 -9.41 4.00
C ILE A 59 11.31 -10.00 5.30
N ALA A 60 12.05 -11.11 5.24
CA ALA A 60 12.66 -11.72 6.41
C ALA A 60 13.66 -10.76 7.09
N GLU A 61 14.55 -10.12 6.31
CA GLU A 61 15.49 -9.11 6.80
C GLU A 61 14.77 -7.91 7.45
N ILE A 62 13.66 -7.45 6.86
CA ILE A 62 12.84 -6.38 7.44
C ILE A 62 12.27 -6.82 8.79
N LEU A 63 11.69 -8.02 8.87
CA LEU A 63 11.08 -8.54 10.11
C LEU A 63 12.13 -8.72 11.21
N GLU A 64 13.30 -9.24 10.88
CA GLU A 64 14.42 -9.39 11.82
C GLU A 64 14.89 -8.03 12.35
N ALA A 65 15.09 -7.04 11.47
CA ALA A 65 15.51 -5.71 11.88
C ALA A 65 14.47 -5.01 12.78
N LEU A 66 13.17 -5.28 12.59
CA LEU A 66 12.08 -4.73 13.41
C LEU A 66 12.10 -5.21 14.87
N GLU A 67 12.75 -6.33 15.19
CA GLU A 67 12.82 -6.84 16.57
C GLU A 67 13.59 -5.89 17.50
N SER A 68 14.49 -5.08 16.95
CA SER A 68 15.27 -4.06 17.68
C SER A 68 14.55 -2.71 17.81
N GLU A 69 13.37 -2.56 17.22
CA GLU A 69 12.66 -1.30 17.14
C GLU A 69 11.57 -1.15 18.21
N PRO A 70 11.16 0.08 18.56
CA PRO A 70 10.06 0.27 19.50
C PRO A 70 8.79 -0.44 19.03
N LEU A 71 8.07 -1.06 19.97
CA LEU A 71 6.92 -1.93 19.69
C LEU A 71 5.89 -1.26 18.78
N LYS A 72 5.60 0.03 19.01
CA LYS A 72 4.74 0.85 18.13
C LYS A 72 5.10 0.72 16.65
N TRP A 73 6.37 0.82 16.30
CA TRP A 73 6.82 0.79 14.91
C TRP A 73 6.89 -0.62 14.33
N ARG A 74 7.22 -1.60 15.17
CA ARG A 74 7.10 -3.03 14.84
C ARG A 74 5.66 -3.37 14.48
N THR A 75 4.69 -2.99 15.32
CA THR A 75 3.25 -3.22 15.08
C THR A 75 2.74 -2.51 13.81
N ILE A 76 3.10 -1.25 13.59
CA ILE A 76 2.72 -0.52 12.36
C ILE A 76 3.23 -1.24 11.11
N THR A 77 4.51 -1.60 11.10
CA THR A 77 5.15 -2.19 9.92
C THR A 77 4.64 -3.61 9.68
N HIS A 78 4.44 -4.38 10.74
CA HIS A 78 3.85 -5.70 10.67
C HIS A 78 2.44 -5.67 10.08
N LEU A 79 1.57 -4.76 10.53
CA LEU A 79 0.24 -4.60 9.95
C LEU A 79 0.28 -4.20 8.48
N LEU A 80 1.18 -3.29 8.07
CA LEU A 80 1.35 -2.95 6.65
C LEU A 80 1.73 -4.17 5.81
N LEU A 81 2.62 -5.02 6.34
CA LEU A 81 3.14 -6.21 5.68
C LEU A 81 2.12 -7.35 5.60
N VAL A 82 1.30 -7.54 6.64
CA VAL A 82 0.30 -8.61 6.68
C VAL A 82 -0.97 -8.23 5.91
N THR A 83 -1.42 -6.98 6.05
CA THR A 83 -2.74 -6.57 5.52
C THR A 83 -2.67 -5.94 4.13
N GLY A 84 -1.52 -5.38 3.74
CA GLY A 84 -1.39 -4.58 2.52
C GLY A 84 -2.23 -3.28 2.54
N CYS A 85 -2.73 -2.88 3.70
CA CYS A 85 -3.53 -1.67 3.86
C CYS A 85 -2.73 -0.41 3.51
N ARG A 86 -3.44 0.63 3.10
CA ARG A 86 -2.82 1.94 2.88
C ARG A 86 -2.35 2.49 4.22
N ARG A 87 -1.26 3.24 4.19
CA ARG A 87 -0.71 3.97 5.34
C ARG A 87 -1.77 4.72 6.16
N GLY A 88 -2.67 5.45 5.48
CA GLY A 88 -3.72 6.20 6.16
C GLY A 88 -4.85 5.30 6.71
N GLU A 89 -5.09 4.12 6.13
CA GLU A 89 -6.02 3.13 6.69
C GLU A 89 -5.45 2.55 8.00
N ILE A 90 -4.17 2.19 8.02
CA ILE A 90 -3.49 1.73 9.26
C ILE A 90 -3.53 2.81 10.34
N MET A 91 -3.28 4.08 9.97
CA MET A 91 -3.30 5.19 10.93
C MET A 91 -4.71 5.62 11.35
N GLY A 92 -5.73 5.28 10.57
CA GLY A 92 -7.13 5.51 10.93
C GLY A 92 -7.72 4.41 11.81
N LEU A 93 -6.99 3.32 12.03
CA LEU A 93 -7.51 2.15 12.73
C LEU A 93 -7.83 2.47 14.19
N LYS A 94 -8.99 1.99 14.64
CA LYS A 94 -9.50 2.15 16.01
C LYS A 94 -9.62 0.79 16.70
N TRP A 95 -9.45 0.74 18.02
CA TRP A 95 -9.54 -0.52 18.76
C TRP A 95 -10.94 -1.14 18.66
N SER A 96 -11.99 -0.32 18.63
CA SER A 96 -13.37 -0.79 18.36
C SER A 96 -13.56 -1.48 17.00
N LYS A 97 -12.57 -1.43 16.10
CA LYS A 97 -12.59 -2.06 14.77
C LYS A 97 -11.68 -3.28 14.67
N ILE A 98 -11.07 -3.69 15.77
CA ILE A 98 -10.25 -4.89 15.86
C ILE A 98 -10.95 -5.88 16.79
N ASP A 99 -11.36 -7.01 16.22
CA ASP A 99 -11.85 -8.15 16.97
C ASP A 99 -10.69 -9.16 17.10
N LEU A 100 -10.04 -9.15 18.26
CA LEU A 100 -8.90 -10.04 18.53
C LEU A 100 -9.34 -11.50 18.70
N GLY A 101 -10.56 -11.75 19.16
CA GLY A 101 -11.10 -13.11 19.32
C GLY A 101 -11.44 -13.78 17.99
N GLU A 102 -12.01 -12.99 17.06
CA GLU A 102 -12.32 -13.43 15.70
C GLU A 102 -11.17 -13.19 14.71
N GLN A 103 -10.00 -12.77 15.21
CA GLN A 103 -8.79 -12.46 14.43
C GLN A 103 -9.05 -11.53 13.24
N ARG A 104 -9.87 -10.49 13.45
CA ARG A 104 -10.42 -9.67 12.38
C ARG A 104 -10.16 -8.19 12.57
N VAL A 105 -9.74 -7.53 11.49
CA VAL A 105 -9.58 -6.07 11.42
C VAL A 105 -10.57 -5.50 10.41
N THR A 106 -11.36 -4.51 10.83
CA THR A 106 -12.27 -3.77 9.95
C THR A 106 -11.62 -2.46 9.50
N ILE A 107 -11.57 -2.24 8.18
CA ILE A 107 -11.05 -1.04 7.55
C ILE A 107 -12.22 -0.21 7.03
N ASP A 108 -12.59 0.83 7.77
CA ASP A 108 -13.70 1.74 7.45
C ASP A 108 -13.32 3.22 7.40
N SER A 109 -12.13 3.59 7.89
CA SER A 109 -11.64 4.96 7.89
C SER A 109 -10.27 5.11 7.21
N ASN A 110 -9.91 6.36 6.93
CA ASN A 110 -8.60 6.71 6.42
C ASN A 110 -8.16 8.04 7.05
N LEU A 111 -7.03 8.00 7.75
CA LEU A 111 -6.44 9.20 8.34
C LEU A 111 -5.59 9.93 7.31
N LEU A 112 -5.87 11.21 7.13
CA LEU A 112 -5.23 12.09 6.17
C LEU A 112 -4.51 13.23 6.89
N CYS A 113 -3.53 13.82 6.22
CA CYS A 113 -2.88 15.03 6.70
C CYS A 113 -2.69 16.04 5.56
N SER A 114 -3.09 17.27 5.79
CA SER A 114 -2.76 18.42 4.94
C SER A 114 -2.09 19.52 5.76
N LYS A 115 -1.33 20.40 5.09
CA LYS A 115 -0.67 21.53 5.76
C LYS A 115 -1.66 22.49 6.42
N GLU A 116 -2.83 22.69 5.80
CA GLU A 116 -3.85 23.64 6.24
C GLU A 116 -4.77 23.08 7.33
N ARG A 117 -5.11 21.79 7.24
CA ARG A 117 -6.11 21.16 8.14
C ARG A 117 -5.47 20.30 9.24
N GLY A 118 -4.16 20.09 9.19
CA GLY A 118 -3.51 19.13 10.08
C GLY A 118 -3.97 17.70 9.80
N VAL A 119 -4.07 16.89 10.85
CA VAL A 119 -4.53 15.49 10.77
C VAL A 119 -6.05 15.45 10.87
N TYR A 120 -6.71 14.78 9.93
CA TYR A 120 -8.16 14.63 9.93
C TYR A 120 -8.59 13.25 9.40
N GLU A 121 -9.73 12.77 9.90
CA GLU A 121 -10.35 11.53 9.44
C GLU A 121 -11.17 11.79 8.18
N GLY A 122 -11.01 10.93 7.18
CA GLY A 122 -11.88 10.87 6.01
C GLY A 122 -12.40 9.45 5.79
N PRO A 123 -13.43 9.27 4.95
CA PRO A 123 -13.83 7.94 4.53
C PRO A 123 -12.66 7.25 3.79
N THR A 124 -12.67 5.93 3.73
CA THR A 124 -11.73 5.22 2.85
C THR A 124 -11.87 5.76 1.43
N LYS A 125 -10.77 5.79 0.66
CA LYS A 125 -10.74 6.38 -0.69
C LYS A 125 -11.80 5.79 -1.64
N THR A 126 -12.37 4.64 -1.29
CA THR A 126 -13.35 3.89 -2.06
C THR A 126 -14.72 3.80 -1.39
N GLU A 127 -14.91 4.38 -0.19
CA GLU A 127 -16.10 4.20 0.67
C GLU A 127 -16.46 2.71 0.95
N ASN A 128 -15.52 1.80 0.70
CA ASN A 128 -15.74 0.36 0.88
C ASN A 128 -15.21 -0.04 2.25
N VAL A 129 -16.14 -0.30 3.17
CA VAL A 129 -15.83 -1.01 4.40
C VAL A 129 -15.45 -2.45 4.03
N ARG A 130 -14.32 -2.92 4.54
CA ARG A 130 -13.86 -4.30 4.35
C ARG A 130 -13.27 -4.85 5.63
N PHE A 131 -13.35 -6.16 5.80
CA PHE A 131 -12.68 -6.85 6.88
C PHE A 131 -11.51 -7.66 6.32
N LEU A 132 -10.49 -7.84 7.17
CA LEU A 132 -9.31 -8.64 6.89
C LEU A 132 -9.10 -9.59 8.05
N GLN A 133 -8.86 -10.86 7.74
CA GLN A 133 -8.36 -11.83 8.71
C GLN A 133 -6.88 -11.54 8.97
N ILE A 134 -6.48 -11.57 10.23
CA ILE A 134 -5.10 -11.38 10.65
C ILE A 134 -4.58 -12.66 11.33
N PRO A 135 -3.31 -13.05 11.11
CA PRO A 135 -2.71 -14.20 11.79
C PRO A 135 -2.65 -14.03 13.32
N GLU A 136 -2.58 -15.15 14.04
CA GLU A 136 -2.47 -15.19 15.50
C GLU A 136 -1.25 -14.42 16.02
N GLU A 137 -0.14 -14.44 15.30
CA GLU A 137 1.07 -13.67 15.63
C GLU A 137 0.81 -12.15 15.56
N THR A 138 -0.08 -11.72 14.65
CA THR A 138 -0.51 -10.32 14.57
C THR A 138 -1.40 -9.94 15.75
N VAL A 139 -2.27 -10.85 16.18
CA VAL A 139 -3.13 -10.68 17.37
C VAL A 139 -2.26 -10.53 18.61
N ALA A 140 -1.30 -11.42 18.83
CA ALA A 140 -0.38 -11.35 19.96
C ALA A 140 0.41 -10.03 19.99
N LEU A 141 0.88 -9.57 18.83
CA LEU A 141 1.59 -8.28 18.73
C LEU A 141 0.68 -7.08 19.04
N LEU A 142 -0.58 -7.13 18.61
CA LEU A 142 -1.59 -6.10 18.92
C LEU A 142 -1.92 -6.07 20.41
N GLU A 143 -2.03 -7.22 21.07
CA GLU A 143 -2.27 -7.31 22.52
C GLU A 143 -1.13 -6.69 23.32
N GLN A 144 0.12 -7.03 22.98
CA GLN A 144 1.30 -6.42 23.61
C GLN A 144 1.29 -4.90 23.45
N TYR A 145 1.00 -4.42 22.24
CA TYR A 145 0.97 -2.99 21.97
C TYR A 145 -0.20 -2.28 22.66
N ARG A 146 -1.36 -2.95 22.80
CA ARG A 146 -2.50 -2.43 23.57
C ARG A 146 -2.13 -2.22 25.03
N ALA A 147 -1.45 -3.18 25.65
CA ALA A 147 -0.97 -3.06 27.03
C ALA A 147 0.01 -1.89 27.22
N GLU A 148 0.95 -1.69 26.29
CA GLU A 148 1.88 -0.54 26.33
C GLU A 148 1.11 0.80 26.20
N GLN A 149 0.09 0.85 25.35
CA GLN A 149 -0.73 2.04 25.19
C GLN A 149 -1.60 2.33 26.43
N GLU A 150 -2.15 1.30 27.07
CA GLU A 150 -2.91 1.45 28.32
C GLU A 150 -2.01 1.98 29.45
N ALA A 151 -0.75 1.53 29.52
CA ALA A 151 0.24 2.10 30.44
C ALA A 151 0.55 3.57 30.12
N MET A 152 0.70 3.93 28.84
CA MET A 152 0.88 5.33 28.41
C MET A 152 -0.34 6.20 28.77
N LYS A 153 -1.56 5.67 28.62
CA LYS A 153 -2.81 6.33 28.99
C LYS A 153 -2.84 6.62 30.49
N LEU A 154 -2.52 5.64 31.33
CA LEU A 154 -2.46 5.80 32.78
C LEU A 154 -1.40 6.84 33.19
N ALA A 155 -0.23 6.81 32.57
CA ALA A 155 0.86 7.74 32.86
C ALA A 155 0.53 9.20 32.48
N ASN A 156 -0.30 9.43 31.46
CA ASN A 156 -0.69 10.77 31.02
C ASN A 156 -1.92 11.34 31.76
N GLY A 157 -2.72 10.49 32.40
CA GLY A 157 -3.92 10.90 33.15
C GLY A 157 -4.82 11.82 32.32
N ASP A 158 -5.16 12.98 32.88
CA ASP A 158 -6.05 13.98 32.26
C ASP A 158 -5.54 14.55 30.92
N ARG A 159 -4.26 14.38 30.60
CA ARG A 159 -3.69 14.83 29.31
C ARG A 159 -4.03 13.87 28.17
N TRP A 160 -4.50 12.66 28.47
CA TRP A 160 -4.82 11.65 27.48
C TRP A 160 -6.12 11.98 26.74
N ASN A 161 -6.06 11.94 25.40
CA ASN A 161 -7.20 12.11 24.52
C ASN A 161 -7.73 10.74 24.13
N ASP A 162 -8.89 10.34 24.68
CA ASP A 162 -9.47 9.03 24.45
C ASP A 162 -10.28 8.97 23.15
N LEU A 163 -9.57 8.92 22.02
CA LEU A 163 -10.14 8.94 20.68
C LEU A 163 -10.18 7.55 20.00
N ASP A 164 -9.90 6.50 20.76
CA ASP A 164 -9.95 5.08 20.36
C ASP A 164 -8.96 4.68 19.23
N PHE A 165 -8.04 5.56 18.83
CA PHE A 165 -7.03 5.24 17.82
C PHE A 165 -6.01 4.22 18.33
N VAL A 166 -5.68 3.25 17.48
CA VAL A 166 -4.62 2.27 17.76
C VAL A 166 -3.26 2.97 17.81
N PHE A 167 -2.98 3.81 16.81
CA PHE A 167 -1.68 4.49 16.71
C PHE A 167 -1.77 5.95 17.09
N THR A 168 -1.35 6.25 18.31
CA THR A 168 -1.42 7.59 18.90
C THR A 168 -0.05 8.22 19.09
N GLN A 169 -0.08 9.54 19.26
CA GLN A 169 0.95 10.31 19.93
C GLN A 169 0.90 10.04 21.44
N ASP A 170 1.85 10.61 22.17
CA ASP A 170 2.00 10.35 23.61
C ASP A 170 0.82 10.93 24.42
N ASP A 171 0.05 11.86 23.86
CA ASP A 171 -1.15 12.45 24.44
C ASP A 171 -2.46 11.77 24.00
N GLY A 172 -2.41 10.63 23.30
CA GLY A 172 -3.60 9.91 22.81
C GLY A 172 -4.19 10.44 21.50
N ARG A 173 -3.70 11.57 20.97
CA ARG A 173 -4.16 12.06 19.66
C ARG A 173 -3.64 11.19 18.51
N PRO A 174 -4.34 11.12 17.37
CA PRO A 174 -3.90 10.30 16.25
C PRO A 174 -2.52 10.72 15.73
N MET A 175 -1.71 9.74 15.34
CA MET A 175 -0.40 10.00 14.76
C MET A 175 -0.52 10.49 13.32
N ASN A 176 0.28 11.49 12.93
CA ASN A 176 0.31 11.96 11.55
C ASN A 176 0.80 10.84 10.60
N PRO A 177 0.01 10.44 9.59
CA PRO A 177 0.37 9.36 8.68
C PRO A 177 1.71 9.57 7.97
N SER A 178 2.10 10.81 7.70
CA SER A 178 3.38 11.13 7.03
C SER A 178 4.60 10.71 7.85
N ARG A 179 4.46 10.56 9.18
CA ARG A 179 5.56 10.10 10.05
C ARG A 179 6.04 8.70 9.71
N ILE A 180 5.15 7.82 9.26
CA ILE A 180 5.54 6.45 8.87
C ILE A 180 6.55 6.47 7.72
N THR A 181 6.31 7.30 6.70
CA THR A 181 7.21 7.36 5.55
C THR A 181 8.60 7.87 5.95
N ALA A 182 8.65 8.88 6.82
CA ALA A 182 9.92 9.38 7.36
C ALA A 182 10.63 8.33 8.22
N TRP A 183 9.87 7.64 9.10
CA TRP A 183 10.41 6.60 9.96
C TRP A 183 10.96 5.40 9.17
N LEU A 184 10.21 4.89 8.18
CA LEU A 184 10.64 3.78 7.32
C LEU A 184 11.88 4.12 6.50
N THR A 185 12.00 5.38 6.06
CA THR A 185 13.21 5.85 5.36
C THR A 185 14.42 5.88 6.30
N GLY A 186 14.24 6.30 7.55
CA GLY A 186 15.27 6.22 8.56
C GLY A 186 15.60 4.77 8.93
N PHE A 187 14.59 3.89 8.94
CA PHE A 187 14.70 2.48 9.30
C PHE A 187 15.51 1.71 8.28
N SER A 188 15.20 1.89 7.00
CA SER A 188 15.98 1.25 5.94
C SER A 188 17.44 1.69 5.99
N LYS A 189 17.70 2.98 6.22
CA LYS A 189 19.07 3.52 6.28
C LYS A 189 19.87 2.98 7.46
N ARG A 190 19.29 2.94 8.67
CA ARG A 190 20.02 2.53 9.88
C ARG A 190 20.30 1.03 9.95
N HIS A 191 19.51 0.22 9.25
CA HIS A 191 19.70 -1.24 9.15
C HIS A 191 20.33 -1.70 7.83
N GLY A 192 20.74 -0.77 6.96
CA GLY A 192 21.36 -1.13 5.68
C GLY A 192 20.42 -1.82 4.68
N LEU A 193 19.10 -1.70 4.86
CA LEU A 193 18.09 -2.31 4.00
C LEU A 193 17.85 -1.46 2.74
N ARG A 194 17.34 -2.11 1.69
CA ARG A 194 16.78 -1.42 0.52
C ARG A 194 15.75 -0.37 0.96
N HIS A 195 15.57 0.71 0.19
CA HIS A 195 14.59 1.74 0.51
C HIS A 195 13.16 1.19 0.73
N ILE A 196 12.61 1.45 1.92
CA ILE A 196 11.28 0.98 2.32
C ILE A 196 10.26 2.12 2.27
N ASN A 197 9.10 1.85 1.65
CA ASN A 197 7.95 2.72 1.73
C ASN A 197 6.64 1.92 1.90
N PRO A 198 5.58 2.53 2.46
CA PRO A 198 4.33 1.81 2.76
C PRO A 198 3.63 1.18 1.54
N HIS A 199 3.79 1.75 0.34
CA HIS A 199 3.19 1.17 -0.87
C HIS A 199 3.92 -0.08 -1.33
N ALA A 200 5.21 -0.22 -1.02
CA ALA A 200 5.98 -1.42 -1.32
C ALA A 200 5.41 -2.67 -0.62
N PHE A 201 5.04 -2.55 0.66
CA PHE A 201 4.40 -3.64 1.40
C PHE A 201 3.11 -4.09 0.73
N ARG A 202 2.26 -3.14 0.35
CA ARG A 202 1.02 -3.43 -0.37
C ARG A 202 1.24 -4.16 -1.69
N HIS A 203 2.24 -3.74 -2.47
CA HIS A 203 2.60 -4.43 -3.71
C HIS A 203 3.13 -5.84 -3.43
N SER A 204 3.90 -6.01 -2.35
CA SER A 204 4.43 -7.31 -1.93
C SER A 204 3.31 -8.26 -1.55
N VAL A 205 2.35 -7.83 -0.71
CA VAL A 205 1.17 -8.63 -0.32
C VAL A 205 0.39 -9.08 -1.54
N ALA A 206 0.12 -8.16 -2.45
CA ALA A 206 -0.62 -8.48 -3.66
C ALA A 206 0.13 -9.48 -4.56
N SER A 207 1.43 -9.28 -4.76
CA SER A 207 2.28 -10.21 -5.52
C SER A 207 2.28 -11.61 -4.88
N ILE A 208 2.41 -11.69 -3.56
CA ILE A 208 2.38 -12.96 -2.81
C ILE A 208 1.03 -13.65 -2.98
N LEU A 209 -0.09 -12.94 -2.80
CA LEU A 209 -1.42 -13.53 -2.94
C LEU A 209 -1.67 -14.06 -4.36
N ILE A 210 -1.27 -13.30 -5.38
CA ILE A 210 -1.43 -13.70 -6.79
C ILE A 210 -0.53 -14.90 -7.12
N ALA A 211 0.73 -14.88 -6.66
CA ALA A 211 1.66 -16.00 -6.85
C ALA A 211 1.16 -17.30 -6.17
N ASN A 212 0.38 -17.17 -5.09
CA ASN A 212 -0.27 -18.31 -4.42
C ASN A 212 -1.65 -18.66 -5.02
N GLY A 213 -1.96 -18.17 -6.22
CA GLY A 213 -3.17 -18.55 -6.96
C GLY A 213 -4.45 -17.80 -6.56
N THR A 214 -4.36 -16.77 -5.73
CA THR A 214 -5.52 -15.91 -5.44
C THR A 214 -5.86 -15.08 -6.67
N ASP A 215 -7.13 -15.09 -7.08
CA ASP A 215 -7.55 -14.34 -8.25
C ASP A 215 -7.40 -12.81 -8.05
N VAL A 216 -7.09 -12.12 -9.15
CA VAL A 216 -6.82 -10.68 -9.16
C VAL A 216 -8.00 -9.85 -8.63
N VAL A 217 -9.24 -10.32 -8.79
CA VAL A 217 -10.44 -9.61 -8.33
C VAL A 217 -10.54 -9.69 -6.81
N THR A 218 -10.29 -10.85 -6.22
CA THR A 218 -10.24 -11.06 -4.77
C THR A 218 -9.13 -10.23 -4.13
N VAL A 219 -7.91 -10.26 -4.70
CA VAL A 219 -6.80 -9.42 -4.22
C VAL A 219 -7.14 -7.93 -4.33
N SER A 220 -7.76 -7.52 -5.43
CA SER A 220 -8.22 -6.14 -5.64
C SER A 220 -9.25 -5.70 -4.61
N LYS A 221 -10.19 -6.58 -4.24
CA LYS A 221 -11.19 -6.33 -3.18
C LYS A 221 -10.54 -6.26 -1.80
N GLN A 222 -9.68 -7.21 -1.45
CA GLN A 222 -8.97 -7.26 -0.17
C GLN A 222 -8.13 -6.00 0.07
N LEU A 223 -7.46 -5.53 -0.98
CA LEU A 223 -6.66 -4.32 -0.91
C LEU A 223 -7.52 -3.05 -1.01
N GLY A 224 -8.75 -3.13 -1.50
CA GLY A 224 -9.65 -1.98 -1.69
C GLY A 224 -9.23 -1.08 -2.86
N HIS A 225 -8.97 -1.66 -4.04
CA HIS A 225 -8.81 -0.89 -5.28
C HIS A 225 -10.17 -0.49 -5.86
N THR A 226 -10.31 0.77 -6.30
CA THR A 226 -11.52 1.25 -7.00
C THR A 226 -11.68 0.66 -8.40
N LYS A 227 -10.59 0.22 -9.02
CA LYS A 227 -10.59 -0.40 -10.36
C LYS A 227 -9.60 -1.57 -10.41
N PRO A 228 -10.04 -2.77 -10.86
CA PRO A 228 -9.16 -3.93 -11.04
C PRO A 228 -7.95 -3.65 -11.94
N GLY A 229 -8.08 -2.76 -12.94
CA GLY A 229 -6.97 -2.41 -13.85
C GLY A 229 -5.77 -1.71 -13.20
N THR A 230 -5.88 -1.25 -11.94
CA THR A 230 -4.71 -0.80 -11.16
C THR A 230 -3.88 -1.99 -10.67
N THR A 231 -4.51 -3.15 -10.53
CA THR A 231 -3.90 -4.45 -10.21
C THR A 231 -3.28 -5.02 -11.49
N ASP A 232 -4.01 -5.02 -12.63
CA ASP A 232 -3.55 -5.63 -13.90
C ASP A 232 -2.17 -5.15 -14.38
N ASN A 233 -1.89 -3.84 -14.39
CA ASN A 233 -0.62 -3.33 -14.94
C ASN A 233 0.62 -3.67 -14.09
N PHE A 234 0.45 -3.95 -12.79
CA PHE A 234 1.59 -4.23 -11.90
C PHE A 234 1.87 -5.73 -11.77
N TYR A 235 0.83 -6.57 -11.80
CA TYR A 235 0.98 -8.02 -11.61
C TYR A 235 1.00 -8.81 -12.92
N ALA A 236 0.76 -8.17 -14.06
CA ALA A 236 0.89 -8.80 -15.37
C ALA A 236 2.25 -9.51 -15.56
N HIS A 237 3.34 -8.93 -15.05
CA HIS A 237 4.67 -9.56 -15.13
C HIS A 237 4.81 -10.84 -14.30
N LEU A 238 4.25 -10.88 -13.08
CA LEU A 238 4.22 -12.12 -12.29
C LEU A 238 3.32 -13.18 -12.95
N ILE A 239 2.18 -12.75 -13.50
CA ILE A 239 1.28 -13.62 -14.25
C ILE A 239 1.96 -14.17 -15.51
N GLU A 240 2.82 -13.40 -16.18
CA GLU A 240 3.60 -13.86 -17.35
C GLU A 240 4.60 -14.96 -16.96
N GLU A 241 5.25 -14.82 -15.80
CA GLU A 241 6.21 -15.78 -15.26
C GLU A 241 5.52 -17.09 -14.83
N GLU A 242 4.36 -16.98 -14.17
CA GLU A 242 3.50 -18.13 -13.84
C GLU A 242 2.86 -18.78 -15.08
N LYS A 243 2.44 -17.98 -16.08
CA LYS A 243 1.94 -18.50 -17.36
C LYS A 243 3.02 -19.26 -18.13
N SER A 244 4.28 -18.83 -18.03
CA SER A 244 5.40 -19.55 -18.63
C SER A 244 5.56 -20.93 -17.98
N LYS A 245 5.45 -21.03 -16.65
CA LYS A 245 5.41 -22.31 -15.93
C LYS A 245 4.17 -23.15 -16.27
N ALA A 246 3.01 -22.52 -16.42
CA ALA A 246 1.77 -23.21 -16.81
C ALA A 246 1.83 -23.76 -18.25
N SER A 247 2.45 -23.03 -19.17
CA SER A 247 2.72 -23.49 -20.54
C SER A 247 3.68 -24.68 -20.54
N GLU A 248 4.71 -24.65 -19.70
CA GLU A 248 5.63 -25.78 -19.51
C GLU A 248 4.90 -26.99 -18.88
N TYR A 249 4.00 -26.75 -17.94
CA TYR A 249 3.14 -27.78 -17.34
C TYR A 249 2.17 -28.38 -18.36
N ILE A 250 1.53 -27.57 -19.22
CA ILE A 250 0.72 -28.05 -20.34
C ILE A 250 1.59 -28.84 -21.32
N ALA A 251 2.81 -28.41 -21.62
CA ALA A 251 3.73 -29.16 -22.46
C ALA A 251 4.10 -30.51 -21.82
N ASP A 252 4.37 -30.55 -20.51
CA ASP A 252 4.68 -31.77 -19.79
C ASP A 252 3.49 -32.74 -19.72
N VAL A 253 2.29 -32.23 -19.45
CA VAL A 253 1.07 -33.04 -19.29
C VAL A 253 0.45 -33.44 -20.64
N MET A 254 0.41 -32.54 -21.61
CA MET A 254 -0.29 -32.78 -22.88
C MET A 254 0.63 -33.14 -24.05
N LEU A 255 1.90 -32.71 -24.06
CA LEU A 255 2.80 -32.92 -25.21
C LEU A 255 3.91 -33.95 -24.93
N ARG A 256 4.34 -34.13 -23.68
CA ARG A 256 5.52 -34.94 -23.33
C ARG A 256 5.21 -36.22 -22.56
N GLN A 257 3.95 -36.49 -22.19
CA GLN A 257 3.55 -37.75 -21.57
C GLN A 257 3.68 -38.99 -22.48
N GLY A 258 4.01 -38.83 -23.76
CA GLY A 258 4.19 -39.95 -24.70
C GLY A 258 5.61 -40.49 -24.88
N LYS A 259 6.65 -39.95 -24.22
CA LYS A 259 8.06 -40.33 -24.52
C LYS A 259 8.76 -41.23 -23.50
N LYS A 260 8.10 -41.63 -22.39
CA LYS A 260 8.75 -42.46 -21.35
C LYS A 260 8.58 -43.98 -21.49
N GLU A 261 7.86 -44.50 -22.49
CA GLU A 261 7.60 -45.95 -22.60
C GLU A 261 8.37 -46.72 -23.70
N THR A 262 9.33 -46.12 -24.39
CA THR A 262 10.14 -46.87 -25.39
C THR A 262 11.63 -46.86 -25.05
N ALA A 263 12.00 -47.59 -24.01
CA ALA A 263 13.34 -48.10 -23.79
C ALA A 263 13.27 -49.33 -22.86
N ARG A 264 12.89 -50.47 -23.44
CA ARG A 264 13.22 -51.81 -22.94
C ARG A 264 13.72 -52.64 -24.10
#